data_AF-A0A6C0B0M0-F1
#
_entry.id   AF-A0A6C0B0M0-F1
#
_cell.length_a   1.000
_cell.length_b   1.000
_cell.length_c   1.000
_cell.angle_alpha   90.00
_cell.angle_beta   90.00
_cell.angle_gamma   90.00
#
_symmetry.space_group_name_H-M   'P 1'
#
loop_
_entity.id
_entity.type
_entity.pdbx_description
1 polymer ?
#
loop_
_entity_poly.entity_id
_entity_poly.type
_entity_poly.pdbx_seq_one_letter_code
_entity_poly.pdbx_strand_id
1 'polypeptide(L)'
;MKPLTLSNIKQLPLELERVIASYLPIKIQYQLTKRMYLQYCKHVKQWIHKNNQYENYVRDTVRKDNKFTFYFILKENYNHWIQRKKYHYKDLCYKNYLCFLENYCIQNQATNCRKVLQEMNEKKLRKK
;
A
#
# COMPACT_ATOMS: atom_id res chain seq x y z
N MET A 1 23.56 -13.73 -20.07
CA MET A 1 22.31 -13.08 -20.51
C MET A 1 22.18 -11.76 -19.76
N LYS A 2 22.10 -10.60 -20.44
CA LYS A 2 21.92 -9.31 -19.74
C LYS A 2 20.50 -9.25 -19.18
N PRO A 3 20.30 -8.85 -17.91
CA PRO A 3 18.96 -8.71 -17.35
C PRO A 3 18.22 -7.59 -18.09
N LEU A 4 16.95 -7.82 -18.39
CA LEU A 4 16.08 -6.81 -18.96
C LEU A 4 15.93 -5.67 -17.94
N THR A 5 16.37 -4.46 -18.29
CA THR A 5 16.26 -3.30 -17.40
C THR A 5 15.06 -2.43 -17.80
N LEU A 6 14.53 -1.65 -16.85
CA LEU A 6 13.37 -0.78 -17.11
C LEU A 6 13.65 0.24 -18.24
N SER A 7 14.90 0.65 -18.41
CA SER A 7 15.32 1.52 -19.52
C SER A 7 15.18 0.84 -20.88
N ASN A 8 15.39 -0.48 -20.97
CA ASN A 8 15.14 -1.24 -22.20
C ASN A 8 13.66 -1.28 -22.55
N ILE A 9 12.79 -1.43 -21.54
CA ILE A 9 11.33 -1.46 -21.75
C ILE A 9 10.82 -0.11 -22.25
N LYS A 10 11.36 1.00 -21.73
CA LYS A 10 10.97 2.36 -22.15
C LYS A 10 11.40 2.75 -23.57
N GLN A 11 12.28 1.98 -24.19
CA GLN A 11 12.69 2.17 -25.58
C GLN A 11 11.76 1.45 -26.57
N LEU A 12 10.81 0.65 -26.06
CA LEU A 12 9.86 -0.06 -26.91
C LEU A 12 8.80 0.91 -27.47
N PRO A 13 8.35 0.69 -28.72
CA PRO A 13 7.13 1.28 -29.25
C PRO A 13 5.95 1.06 -28.33
N LEU A 14 5.05 2.06 -28.26
CA LEU A 14 3.87 2.05 -27.40
C LEU A 14 2.97 0.84 -27.67
N GLU A 15 2.93 0.37 -28.92
CA GLU A 15 2.19 -0.79 -29.38
C GLU A 15 2.70 -2.07 -28.71
N LEU A 16 4.03 -2.24 -28.60
CA LEU A 16 4.63 -3.39 -27.94
C LEU A 16 4.46 -3.33 -26.42
N GLU A 17 4.49 -2.14 -25.82
CA GLU A 17 4.15 -1.97 -24.40
C GLU A 17 2.72 -2.46 -24.12
N ARG A 18 1.75 -2.12 -24.98
CA ARG A 18 0.35 -2.57 -24.85
C ARG A 18 0.21 -4.09 -24.99
N VAL A 19 0.92 -4.69 -25.95
CA VAL A 19 0.94 -6.14 -26.13
C VAL A 19 1.56 -6.83 -24.92
N ILE A 20 2.69 -6.35 -24.40
CA ILE A 20 3.30 -6.91 -23.19
C ILE A 20 2.34 -6.77 -21.99
N ALA A 21 1.72 -5.60 -21.83
CA ALA A 21 0.78 -5.36 -20.75
C ALA A 21 -0.44 -6.29 -20.80
N SER A 22 -0.93 -6.69 -21.98
CA SER A 22 -2.06 -7.60 -22.11
C SER A 22 -1.77 -9.01 -21.59
N TYR A 23 -0.50 -9.45 -21.63
CA TYR A 23 -0.07 -10.73 -21.05
C TYR A 23 0.14 -10.67 -19.54
N LEU A 24 0.24 -9.47 -18.95
CA LEU A 24 0.43 -9.33 -17.51
C LEU A 24 -0.91 -9.55 -16.78
N PRO A 25 -0.98 -10.44 -15.78
CA PRO A 25 -2.16 -10.56 -14.93
C PRO A 25 -2.49 -9.24 -14.23
N ILE A 26 -3.77 -8.96 -13.97
CA ILE A 26 -4.20 -7.71 -13.30
C ILE A 26 -3.52 -7.55 -11.92
N LYS A 27 -3.27 -8.67 -11.21
CA LYS A 27 -2.49 -8.73 -9.95
C LYS A 27 -1.05 -8.18 -10.06
N ILE A 28 -0.49 -8.10 -11.27
CA ILE A 28 0.80 -7.48 -11.53
C ILE A 28 0.59 -6.04 -12.02
N GLN A 29 -0.36 -5.84 -12.95
CA GLN A 29 -0.63 -4.53 -13.54
C GLN A 29 -0.95 -3.44 -12.50
N TYR A 30 -1.72 -3.77 -11.46
CA TYR A 30 -2.14 -2.77 -10.46
C TYR A 30 -0.96 -2.11 -9.71
N GLN A 31 0.22 -2.74 -9.69
CA GLN A 31 1.41 -2.22 -9.03
C GLN A 31 2.32 -1.40 -9.97
N LEU A 32 2.09 -1.46 -11.28
CA LEU A 32 3.03 -0.90 -12.28
C LEU A 32 2.93 0.63 -12.39
N THR A 33 1.71 1.18 -12.33
CA THR A 33 1.51 2.62 -12.49
C THR A 33 0.45 3.15 -11.53
N LYS A 34 0.51 4.46 -11.24
CA LYS A 34 -0.52 5.17 -10.45
C LYS A 34 -1.91 5.01 -11.07
N ARG A 35 -2.00 5.07 -12.41
CA ARG A 35 -3.26 4.90 -13.15
C ARG A 35 -3.84 3.51 -12.94
N MET A 36 -3.02 2.47 -13.11
CA MET A 36 -3.46 1.08 -12.91
C MET A 36 -3.86 0.83 -11.44
N TYR A 37 -3.13 1.41 -10.49
CA TYR A 37 -3.52 1.34 -9.09
C TYR A 37 -4.91 1.95 -8.85
N LEU A 38 -5.17 3.18 -9.33
CA LEU A 38 -6.49 3.82 -9.16
C LEU A 38 -7.62 3.04 -9.82
N GLN A 39 -7.33 2.39 -10.96
CA GLN A 39 -8.31 1.58 -11.69
C GLN A 39 -8.69 0.30 -10.91
N TYR A 40 -7.72 -0.34 -10.26
CA TYR A 40 -7.91 -1.68 -9.68
C TYR A 40 -7.85 -1.76 -8.16
N CYS A 41 -7.50 -0.67 -7.44
CA CYS A 41 -7.29 -0.69 -5.98
C CYS A 41 -8.49 -1.23 -5.19
N LYS A 42 -9.72 -0.98 -5.67
CA LYS A 42 -10.96 -1.49 -5.08
C LYS A 42 -11.02 -3.02 -5.03
N HIS A 43 -10.39 -3.70 -6.00
CA HIS A 43 -10.35 -5.17 -6.10
C HIS A 43 -9.16 -5.78 -5.37
N VAL A 44 -8.14 -4.99 -5.02
CA VAL A 44 -6.93 -5.46 -4.33
C VAL A 44 -7.29 -6.11 -3.00
N LYS A 45 -8.25 -5.56 -2.25
CA LYS A 45 -8.76 -6.19 -1.03
C LYS A 45 -9.30 -7.59 -1.33
N GLN A 46 -10.15 -7.74 -2.34
CA GLN A 46 -10.76 -9.02 -2.71
C GLN A 46 -9.70 -10.08 -3.10
N TRP A 47 -8.64 -9.67 -3.80
CA TRP A 47 -7.56 -10.59 -4.20
C TRP A 47 -6.64 -10.99 -3.05
N ILE A 48 -6.36 -10.06 -2.13
CA ILE A 48 -5.40 -10.26 -1.04
C ILE A 48 -6.10 -10.76 0.24
N HIS A 49 -7.43 -10.87 0.26
CA HIS A 49 -8.18 -11.29 1.44
C HIS A 49 -8.01 -12.78 1.83
N LYS A 50 -7.40 -13.63 0.99
CA LYS A 50 -7.07 -15.00 1.40
C LYS A 50 -5.96 -14.99 2.47
N ASN A 51 -6.24 -15.57 3.64
CA ASN A 51 -5.28 -15.92 4.69
C ASN A 51 -4.49 -14.76 5.34
N ASN A 52 -5.15 -13.69 5.80
CA ASN A 52 -4.49 -12.54 6.48
C ASN A 52 -3.38 -11.84 5.67
N GLN A 53 -3.32 -12.07 4.35
CA GLN A 53 -2.31 -11.46 3.49
C GLN A 53 -2.49 -9.95 3.33
N TYR A 54 -3.68 -9.41 3.64
CA TYR A 54 -3.92 -7.98 3.50
C TYR A 54 -3.05 -7.15 4.45
N GLU A 55 -2.87 -7.60 5.70
CA GLU A 55 -1.96 -6.91 6.62
C GLU A 55 -0.49 -7.02 6.17
N ASN A 56 -0.09 -8.15 5.58
CA ASN A 56 1.23 -8.29 4.95
C ASN A 56 1.41 -7.27 3.83
N TYR A 57 0.42 -7.12 2.96
CA TYR A 57 0.43 -6.12 1.90
C TYR A 57 0.53 -4.68 2.45
N VAL A 58 -0.19 -4.37 3.53
CA VAL A 58 -0.07 -3.07 4.21
C VAL A 58 1.36 -2.88 4.76
N ARG A 59 1.92 -3.88 5.44
CA ARG A 59 3.28 -3.83 5.98
C ARG A 59 4.32 -3.68 4.87
N ASP A 60 4.19 -4.41 3.76
CA ASP A 60 5.06 -4.28 2.59
C ASP A 60 4.98 -2.89 1.96
N THR A 61 3.78 -2.31 1.92
CA THR A 61 3.58 -0.93 1.46
C THR A 61 4.36 0.06 2.34
N VAL A 62 4.33 -0.13 3.67
CA VAL A 62 5.08 0.71 4.61
C VAL A 62 6.59 0.48 4.47
N ARG A 63 7.07 -0.77 4.38
CA ARG A 63 8.50 -1.08 4.20
C ARG A 63 9.09 -0.42 2.95
N LYS A 64 8.31 -0.31 1.88
CA LYS A 64 8.70 0.36 0.63
C LYS A 64 8.50 1.88 0.64
N ASP A 65 8.07 2.43 1.77
CA ASP A 65 7.66 3.82 1.96
C ASP A 65 6.73 4.36 0.83
N ASN A 66 5.82 3.51 0.35
CA ASN A 66 4.95 3.83 -0.78
C ASN A 66 3.76 4.69 -0.35
N LYS A 67 4.04 5.99 -0.18
CA LYS A 67 3.10 7.04 0.24
C LYS A 67 1.75 6.98 -0.48
N PHE A 68 1.78 6.84 -1.79
CA PHE A 68 0.59 6.91 -2.64
C PHE A 68 -0.37 5.76 -2.34
N THR A 69 0.15 4.54 -2.38
CA THR A 69 -0.62 3.33 -2.08
C THR A 69 -1.15 3.36 -0.65
N PHE A 70 -0.26 3.73 0.29
CA PHE A 70 -0.58 3.81 1.71
C PHE A 70 -1.70 4.81 2.01
N TYR A 71 -1.75 5.96 1.33
CA TYR A 71 -2.83 6.93 1.48
C TYR A 71 -4.21 6.33 1.20
N PHE A 72 -4.36 5.57 0.11
CA PHE A 72 -5.65 4.95 -0.24
C PHE A 72 -6.01 3.83 0.74
N ILE A 73 -5.03 3.01 1.12
CA ILE A 73 -5.21 1.98 2.15
C ILE A 73 -5.72 2.62 3.45
N LEU A 74 -5.09 3.70 3.92
CA LEU A 74 -5.50 4.40 5.12
C LEU A 74 -6.89 4.99 4.97
N LYS A 75 -7.16 5.72 3.87
CA LYS A 75 -8.45 6.38 3.64
C LYS A 75 -9.62 5.40 3.73
N GLU A 76 -9.47 4.20 3.18
CA GLU A 76 -10.52 3.19 3.18
C GLU A 76 -10.69 2.48 4.53
N ASN A 77 -9.61 2.27 5.29
CA ASN A 77 -9.65 1.44 6.49
C ASN A 77 -9.60 2.24 7.81
N TYR A 78 -9.38 3.55 7.77
CA TYR A 78 -9.11 4.38 8.94
C TYR A 78 -10.12 4.17 10.09
N ASN A 79 -11.41 4.29 9.79
CA ASN A 79 -12.47 4.20 10.80
C ASN A 79 -12.55 2.79 11.42
N HIS A 80 -12.32 1.75 10.62
CA HIS A 80 -12.28 0.38 11.11
C HIS A 80 -11.04 0.14 11.98
N TRP A 81 -9.88 0.65 11.56
CA TRP A 81 -8.60 0.45 12.24
C TRP A 81 -8.46 1.22 13.55
N ILE A 82 -9.09 2.39 13.69
CA ILE A 82 -9.13 3.10 14.97
C ILE A 82 -10.03 2.39 16.00
N GLN A 83 -11.09 1.71 15.54
CA GLN A 83 -12.01 0.94 16.38
C GLN A 83 -11.46 -0.43 16.80
N ARG A 84 -10.54 -1.01 16.01
CA ARG A 84 -9.83 -2.26 16.34
C ARG A 84 -8.87 -2.04 17.50
N LYS A 85 -9.35 -2.24 18.73
CA LYS A 85 -8.57 -2.08 19.97
C LYS A 85 -7.63 -3.26 20.21
N LYS A 86 -6.59 -3.04 21.02
CA LYS A 86 -5.65 -4.08 21.51
C LYS A 86 -5.07 -4.91 20.37
N TYR A 87 -4.45 -4.22 19.41
CA TYR A 87 -3.83 -4.90 18.27
C TYR A 87 -2.48 -5.50 18.68
N HIS A 88 -2.32 -6.81 18.50
CA HIS A 88 -1.09 -7.53 18.84
C HIS A 88 -0.20 -7.69 17.61
N TYR A 89 1.10 -7.44 17.78
CA TYR A 89 2.11 -7.74 16.78
C TYR A 89 3.44 -8.08 17.44
N LYS A 90 3.94 -9.29 17.17
CA LYS A 90 5.02 -9.91 17.95
C LYS A 90 4.66 -9.86 19.45
N ASP A 91 5.59 -9.45 20.30
CA ASP A 91 5.42 -9.39 21.76
C ASP A 91 4.82 -8.07 22.26
N LEU A 92 4.34 -7.21 21.34
CA LEU A 92 3.81 -5.89 21.66
C LEU A 92 2.28 -5.82 21.46
N CYS A 93 1.62 -5.10 22.36
CA CYS A 93 0.20 -4.77 22.28
C CYS A 93 0.01 -3.27 22.07
N TYR A 94 -0.62 -2.90 20.96
CA TYR A 94 -0.90 -1.53 20.58
C TYR A 94 -2.35 -1.16 20.88
N LYS A 95 -2.59 0.10 21.26
CA LYS A 95 -3.94 0.61 21.55
C LYS A 95 -4.94 0.31 20.42
N ASN A 96 -4.51 0.50 19.18
CA ASN A 96 -5.24 0.13 17.97
C ASN A 96 -4.28 -0.09 16.79
N TYR A 97 -4.82 -0.46 15.62
CA TYR A 97 -4.00 -0.75 14.44
C TYR A 97 -3.26 0.48 13.88
N LEU A 98 -3.82 1.69 14.04
CA LEU A 98 -3.14 2.93 13.62
C LEU A 98 -1.90 3.21 14.48
N CYS A 99 -1.97 2.98 15.80
CA CYS A 99 -0.81 3.10 16.68
C CYS A 99 0.28 2.09 16.31
N PHE A 100 -0.11 0.87 15.94
CA PHE A 100 0.83 -0.11 15.38
C PHE A 100 1.49 0.43 14.11
N LEU A 101 0.72 0.93 13.14
CA LEU A 101 1.26 1.44 11.88
C LEU A 101 2.21 2.63 12.09
N GLU A 102 1.93 3.52 13.04
CA GLU A 102 2.82 4.63 13.37
C GLU A 102 4.18 4.12 13.86
N ASN A 103 4.18 3.21 14.84
CA ASN A 103 5.40 2.59 15.32
C ASN A 103 6.12 1.79 14.23
N TYR A 104 5.36 1.07 13.40
CA TYR A 104 5.90 0.29 12.29
C TYR A 104 6.57 1.18 11.24
N CYS A 105 6.04 2.37 10.96
CA CYS A 105 6.67 3.34 10.08
C CYS A 105 8.01 3.84 10.66
N ILE A 106 8.07 4.08 11.98
CA ILE A 106 9.32 4.50 12.66
C ILE A 106 10.38 3.41 12.54
N GLN A 107 10.02 2.15 12.85
CA GLN A 107 10.93 1.01 12.79
C GLN A 107 11.51 0.76 11.40
N ASN A 108 10.76 1.05 10.33
CA ASN A 108 11.19 0.85 8.95
C ASN A 108 11.66 2.16 8.27
N GLN A 109 11.84 3.25 9.02
CA GLN A 109 12.23 4.57 8.50
C GLN A 109 11.31 5.09 7.36
N ALA A 110 10.04 4.65 7.34
CA ALA A 110 9.05 4.99 6.33
C ALA A 110 8.45 6.39 6.56
N THR A 111 9.27 7.40 6.30
CA THR A 111 8.98 8.80 6.68
C THR A 111 7.79 9.36 5.89
N ASN A 112 7.64 9.01 4.61
CA ASN A 112 6.54 9.50 3.79
C ASN A 112 5.20 8.89 4.20
N CYS A 113 5.18 7.58 4.51
CA CYS A 113 4.00 6.91 5.03
C CYS A 113 3.62 7.45 6.41
N ARG A 114 4.60 7.67 7.30
CA ARG A 114 4.36 8.28 8.61
C ARG A 114 3.70 9.65 8.50
N LYS A 115 4.22 10.52 7.63
CA LYS A 115 3.63 11.85 7.37
C LYS A 115 2.17 11.75 6.93
N VAL A 116 1.84 10.83 6.02
CA VAL A 116 0.44 10.61 5.59
C VAL A 116 -0.46 10.17 6.73
N LEU A 117 0.03 9.27 7.59
CA LEU A 117 -0.74 8.82 8.76
C LEU A 117 -1.02 9.98 9.72
N GLN A 118 -0.01 10.79 10.03
CA GLN A 118 -0.12 11.95 10.92
C GLN A 118 -1.08 13.01 10.35
N GLU A 119 -0.92 13.37 9.07
CA GLU A 119 -1.83 14.29 8.38
C GLU A 119 -3.29 13.79 8.41
N MET A 120 -3.50 12.48 8.28
CA MET A 120 -4.85 11.90 8.33
C MET A 120 -5.43 11.92 9.76
N ASN A 121 -4.61 11.63 10.78
CA ASN A 121 -5.00 11.73 12.18
C ASN A 121 -5.42 13.16 12.53
N GLU A 122 -4.61 14.16 12.16
CA GLU A 122 -4.90 15.58 12.40
C GLU A 122 -6.22 16.02 11.74
N LYS A 123 -6.42 15.65 10.47
CA LYS A 123 -7.66 15.96 9.73
C LYS A 123 -8.91 15.35 10.38
N LYS A 124 -8.77 14.20 11.06
CA LYS A 124 -9.89 13.52 11.75
C LYS A 124 -10.15 14.10 13.14
N LEU A 125 -9.11 14.61 13.81
CA LEU A 125 -9.25 15.31 15.09
C LEU A 125 -9.93 16.67 14.93
N ARG A 126 -9.64 17.43 13.86
CA ARG A 126 -10.28 18.73 13.57
C ARG A 126 -11.75 18.65 13.14
N LYS A 127 -12.27 17.45 12.88
CA LYS A 127 -13.66 17.20 12.47
C LYS A 127 -14.55 16.67 13.60
N LYS A 128 -13.99 16.51 14.80
CA LYS A 128 -14.71 16.25 16.04
C LYS A 128 -14.87 17.56 16.80
#